data_AF-A0AAP0QTL1-F1
#
_entry.id   AF-A0AAP0QTL1-F1
#
_cell.length_a   1.000
_cell.length_b   1.000
_cell.length_c   1.000
_cell.angle_alpha   90.00
_cell.angle_beta   90.00
_cell.angle_gamma   90.00
#
_symmetry.space_group_name_H-M   'P 1'
#
loop_
_entity.id
_entity.type
_entity.pdbx_description
1 polymer ?
#
loop_
_entity_poly.entity_id
_entity_poly.type
_entity_poly.pdbx_seq_one_letter_code
_entity_poly.pdbx_strand_id
1 'polypeptide(L)'
;MVLPGKLDEAEKYLSGFTQVHENMLSTKTYFELRRQKFLEALDKHEPVKALDILMKDIKAFSTYNEEVFKEASLLLPLENFRQHESLARYGDPKTERRKVMSGLKQCIQENPAFSGKLLFPITSTSCLQRLFMYARAAASSSAAANAKAKSMAFL
;
A
#
# COMPACT_ATOMS: atom_id res chain seq x y z
N MET A 1 3.78 -5.27 -5.45
CA MET A 1 4.57 -4.06 -5.16
C MET A 1 5.75 -4.35 -4.25
N VAL A 2 5.56 -4.85 -3.02
CA VAL A 2 6.68 -5.09 -2.07
C VAL A 2 7.69 -6.15 -2.56
N LEU A 3 7.26 -7.35 -2.96
CA LEU A 3 8.18 -8.41 -3.42
C LEU A 3 9.12 -7.99 -4.57
N PRO A 4 8.65 -7.29 -5.63
CA PRO A 4 9.55 -6.78 -6.67
C PRO A 4 10.38 -5.56 -6.26
N GLY A 5 10.29 -5.06 -5.02
CA GLY A 5 11.08 -3.93 -4.53
C GLY A 5 10.48 -2.55 -4.82
N LYS A 6 9.23 -2.49 -5.29
CA LYS A 6 8.51 -1.25 -5.56
C LYS A 6 7.89 -0.71 -4.27
N LEU A 7 8.75 -0.31 -3.33
CA LEU A 7 8.35 0.09 -1.98
C LEU A 7 7.60 1.43 -1.96
N ASP A 8 8.01 2.40 -2.78
CA ASP A 8 7.30 3.68 -2.90
C ASP A 8 5.87 3.50 -3.47
N GLU A 9 5.71 2.61 -4.46
CA GLU A 9 4.38 2.25 -4.99
C GLU A 9 3.52 1.56 -3.92
N ALA A 10 4.12 0.68 -3.11
CA ALA A 10 3.42 0.01 -2.03
C ALA A 10 2.94 1.00 -0.96
N GLU A 11 3.80 1.93 -0.55
CA GLU A 11 3.45 2.97 0.41
C GLU A 11 2.35 3.90 -0.12
N LYS A 12 2.48 4.33 -1.38
CA LYS A 12 1.44 5.14 -2.05
C LYS A 12 0.09 4.41 -2.11
N TYR A 13 0.08 3.11 -2.42
CA TYR A 13 -1.15 2.33 -2.43
C TYR A 13 -1.79 2.25 -1.03
N LEU A 14 -0.99 2.03 0.01
CA LEU A 14 -1.46 1.97 1.40
C LEU A 14 -2.08 3.29 1.88
N SER A 15 -1.58 4.42 1.38
CA SER A 15 -2.12 5.74 1.74
C SER A 15 -3.59 5.94 1.36
N GLY A 16 -4.12 5.15 0.42
CA GLY A 16 -5.55 5.16 0.10
C GLY A 16 -6.45 4.48 1.14
N PHE A 17 -5.86 3.74 2.08
CA PHE A 17 -6.59 2.98 3.09
C PHE A 17 -6.35 3.47 4.51
N THR A 18 -5.12 3.89 4.82
CA THR A 18 -4.75 4.35 6.15
C THR A 18 -3.58 5.34 6.15
N GLN A 19 -3.58 6.25 7.12
CA GLN A 19 -2.49 7.19 7.35
C GLN A 19 -1.40 6.60 8.26
N VAL A 20 -0.20 7.18 8.21
CA VAL A 20 0.98 6.69 8.97
C VAL A 20 0.69 6.54 10.46
N HIS A 21 -0.02 7.49 11.06
CA HIS A 21 -0.23 7.58 12.51
C HIS A 21 -1.67 7.27 12.94
N GLU A 22 -2.48 6.67 12.06
CA GLU A 22 -3.91 6.45 12.32
C GLU A 22 -4.15 5.43 13.45
N ASN A 23 -3.35 4.36 13.49
CA ASN A 23 -3.35 3.38 14.57
C ASN A 23 -2.01 2.64 14.61
N MET A 24 -1.79 1.86 15.67
CA MET A 24 -0.51 1.17 15.89
C MET A 24 -0.12 0.20 14.77
N LEU A 25 -1.10 -0.50 14.17
CA LEU A 25 -0.85 -1.43 13.07
C LEU A 25 -0.50 -0.67 11.79
N SER A 26 -1.12 0.49 11.54
CA SER A 26 -0.73 1.39 10.45
C SER A 26 0.68 1.92 10.65
N THR A 27 1.00 2.45 11.83
CA THR A 27 2.36 2.94 12.17
C THR A 27 3.40 1.85 11.94
N LYS A 28 3.14 0.63 12.42
CA LYS A 28 4.03 -0.53 12.22
C LYS A 28 4.18 -0.89 10.73
N THR A 29 3.09 -0.88 9.96
CA THR A 29 3.10 -1.18 8.52
C THR A 29 4.00 -0.20 7.75
N TYR A 30 3.85 1.11 7.99
CA TYR A 30 4.69 2.13 7.34
C TYR A 30 6.14 2.06 7.82
N PHE A 31 6.36 1.83 9.11
CA PHE A 31 7.71 1.69 9.67
C PHE A 31 8.48 0.55 9.00
N GLU A 32 7.88 -0.64 8.87
CA GLU A 32 8.53 -1.80 8.24
C GLU A 32 8.89 -1.55 6.76
N LEU A 33 8.02 -0.87 6.00
CA LEU A 33 8.30 -0.51 4.61
C LEU A 33 9.47 0.47 4.49
N ARG A 34 9.45 1.54 5.28
CA ARG A 34 10.48 2.58 5.26
C ARG A 34 11.81 2.07 5.80
N ARG A 35 11.78 1.21 6.83
CA ARG A 35 12.95 0.48 7.33
C ARG A 35 13.56 -0.41 6.26
N GLN A 36 12.76 -1.18 5.53
CA GLN A 36 13.26 -2.01 4.43
C GLN A 36 13.86 -1.16 3.31
N LYS A 37 13.22 -0.04 2.95
CA LYS A 37 13.73 0.91 1.95
C LYS A 37 15.08 1.51 2.37
N PHE A 38 15.24 1.86 3.65
CA PHE A 38 16.48 2.36 4.23
C PHE A 38 17.60 1.32 4.17
N LEU A 39 17.33 0.10 4.64
CA LEU A 39 18.32 -0.99 4.63
C LEU A 39 18.72 -1.39 3.20
N GLU A 40 17.79 -1.40 2.25
CA GLU A 40 18.12 -1.64 0.83
C GLU A 40 18.96 -0.52 0.21
N ALA A 41 18.86 0.72 0.68
CA ALA A 41 19.72 1.82 0.24
C ALA A 41 21.13 1.67 0.81
N LEU A 42 21.27 1.26 2.07
CA LEU A 42 22.57 0.92 2.67
C LEU A 42 23.23 -0.26 1.96
N ASP A 43 22.47 -1.33 1.67
CA ASP A 43 22.98 -2.54 0.99
C ASP A 43 23.49 -2.26 -0.43
N LYS A 44 22.97 -1.22 -1.09
CA LYS A 44 23.39 -0.77 -2.42
C LYS A 44 24.49 0.28 -2.38
N HIS A 45 24.99 0.63 -1.19
CA HIS A 45 25.94 1.72 -1.00
C HIS A 45 25.45 3.04 -1.62
N GLU A 46 24.16 3.39 -1.39
CA GLU A 46 23.54 4.64 -1.82
C GLU A 46 23.39 5.62 -0.63
N PRO A 47 24.47 6.22 -0.09
CA PRO A 47 24.44 6.94 1.19
C PRO A 47 23.55 8.19 1.18
N VAL A 48 23.52 8.93 0.06
CA VAL A 48 22.66 10.12 -0.08
C VAL A 48 21.19 9.74 0.03
N LYS A 49 20.80 8.62 -0.58
CA LYS A 49 19.42 8.11 -0.53
C LYS A 49 19.09 7.54 0.85
N ALA A 50 20.01 6.81 1.47
CA ALA A 50 19.83 6.31 2.83
C ALA A 50 19.63 7.48 3.82
N LEU A 51 20.41 8.55 3.70
CA LEU A 51 20.26 9.76 4.50
C LEU A 51 18.92 10.46 4.23
N ASP A 52 18.49 10.55 2.96
CA ASP A 52 17.20 11.13 2.60
C ASP A 52 16.02 10.36 3.25
N ILE A 53 16.06 9.02 3.17
CA ILE A 53 15.07 8.15 3.80
C ILE A 53 15.11 8.30 5.33
N LEU A 54 16.30 8.34 5.94
CA LEU A 54 16.43 8.54 7.38
C LEU A 54 15.76 9.84 7.84
N MET A 55 16.04 10.94 7.15
CA MET A 55 15.56 12.27 7.54
C MET A 55 14.07 12.50 7.25
N LYS A 56 13.56 11.98 6.13
CA LYS A 56 12.16 12.17 5.71
C LYS A 56 11.22 11.10 6.23
N ASP A 57 11.64 9.84 6.15
CA ASP A 57 10.77 8.70 6.32
C ASP A 57 10.88 8.11 7.74
N ILE A 58 12.10 7.95 8.26
CA ILE A 58 12.36 7.31 9.57
C ILE A 58 12.20 8.29 10.74
N LYS A 59 12.64 9.55 10.60
CA LYS A 59 12.54 10.59 11.65
C LYS A 59 11.12 10.80 12.18
N ALA A 60 10.10 10.60 11.34
CA ALA A 60 8.70 10.70 11.75
C ALA A 60 8.32 9.72 12.87
N PHE A 61 9.08 8.62 13.06
CA PHE A 61 8.82 7.64 14.11
C PHE A 61 9.52 7.94 15.44
N SER A 62 10.40 8.96 15.49
CA SER A 62 11.08 9.37 16.73
C SER A 62 10.12 9.81 17.83
N THR A 63 8.91 10.25 17.47
CA THR A 63 7.85 10.61 18.43
C THR A 63 7.36 9.41 19.24
N TYR A 64 7.55 8.18 18.74
CA TYR A 64 7.18 6.95 19.43
C TYR A 64 8.36 6.30 20.13
N ASN A 65 9.53 6.38 19.53
CA ASN A 65 10.77 5.87 20.10
C ASN A 65 11.95 6.64 19.52
N GLU A 66 12.57 7.51 20.32
CA GLU A 66 13.71 8.32 19.91
C GLU A 66 14.92 7.48 19.48
N GLU A 67 15.09 6.29 20.06
CA GLU A 67 16.21 5.40 19.76
C GLU A 67 16.16 4.87 18.32
N VAL A 68 14.97 4.76 17.72
CA VAL A 68 14.84 4.31 16.32
C VAL A 68 15.66 5.17 15.36
N PHE A 69 15.61 6.48 15.52
CA PHE A 69 16.36 7.40 14.65
C PHE A 69 17.84 7.44 15.00
N LYS A 70 18.19 7.38 16.30
CA LYS A 70 19.59 7.34 16.75
C LYS A 70 20.28 6.07 16.24
N GLU A 71 19.70 4.90 16.48
CA GLU A 71 20.22 3.61 16.00
C GLU A 71 20.33 3.59 14.47
N ALA A 72 19.32 4.04 13.73
CA ALA A 72 19.38 4.09 12.27
C ALA A 72 20.50 5.04 11.77
N SER A 73 20.74 6.15 12.48
CA SER A 73 21.83 7.08 12.16
C SER A 73 23.22 6.44 12.34
N LEU A 74 23.38 5.56 13.33
CA LEU A 74 24.63 4.83 13.58
C LEU A 74 24.95 3.80 12.48
N LEU A 75 23.97 3.42 11.65
CA LEU A 75 24.18 2.49 10.54
C LEU A 75 24.76 3.17 9.29
N LEU A 76 24.55 4.48 9.10
CA LEU A 76 25.02 5.23 7.94
C LEU A 76 26.55 5.17 7.71
N PRO A 77 27.41 5.34 8.73
CA PRO A 77 28.86 5.32 8.53
C PRO A 77 29.44 3.91 8.37
N LEU A 78 28.66 2.85 8.64
CA LEU A 78 29.15 1.48 8.54
C LEU A 78 29.32 1.09 7.07
N GLU A 79 30.47 0.49 6.74
CA GLU A 79 30.68 -0.10 5.41
C GLU A 79 29.69 -1.23 5.15
N ASN A 80 29.35 -1.99 6.20
CA ASN A 80 28.31 -3.00 6.16
C ASN A 80 27.46 -2.94 7.43
N PHE A 81 26.19 -2.55 7.29
CA PHE A 81 25.26 -2.45 8.43
C PHE A 81 25.00 -3.78 9.14
N ARG A 82 25.35 -4.93 8.53
CA ARG A 82 25.30 -6.25 9.16
C ARG A 82 26.34 -6.45 10.27
N GLN A 83 27.29 -5.53 10.43
CA GLN A 83 28.16 -5.49 11.61
C GLN A 83 27.40 -5.14 12.89
N HIS A 84 26.22 -4.53 12.76
CA HIS A 84 25.34 -4.25 13.89
C HIS A 84 24.68 -5.55 14.40
N GLU A 85 24.72 -5.79 15.71
CA GLU A 85 24.29 -7.06 16.33
C GLU A 85 22.86 -7.48 15.93
N SER A 86 21.91 -6.53 15.96
CA SER A 86 20.51 -6.80 15.59
C SER A 86 20.28 -7.09 14.10
N LEU A 87 21.25 -6.77 13.24
CA LEU A 87 21.19 -6.91 11.78
C LEU A 87 22.18 -7.95 11.25
N ALA A 88 22.94 -8.63 12.11
CA ALA A 88 23.92 -9.64 11.71
C ALA A 88 23.31 -10.79 10.89
N ARG A 89 22.03 -11.10 11.11
CA ARG A 89 21.26 -12.13 10.40
C ARG A 89 20.48 -11.61 9.19
N TYR A 90 20.65 -10.34 8.82
CA TYR A 90 19.95 -9.74 7.69
C TYR A 90 20.44 -10.37 6.38
N GLY A 91 19.53 -11.00 5.65
CA GLY A 91 19.84 -11.74 4.43
C GLY A 91 19.96 -10.87 3.18
N ASP A 92 19.69 -11.50 2.02
CA ASP A 92 19.57 -10.79 0.75
C ASP A 92 18.24 -10.01 0.66
N PRO A 93 18.18 -8.91 -0.10
CA PRO A 93 16.97 -8.08 -0.21
C PRO A 93 15.70 -8.84 -0.61
N LYS A 94 15.80 -9.90 -1.44
CA LYS A 94 14.63 -10.67 -1.87
C LYS A 94 14.06 -11.50 -0.73
N THR A 95 14.92 -12.11 0.08
CA THR A 95 14.52 -12.83 1.29
C THR A 95 13.93 -11.91 2.35
N GLU A 96 14.57 -10.76 2.59
CA GLU A 96 14.09 -9.80 3.58
C GLU A 96 12.75 -9.19 3.18
N ARG A 97 12.54 -8.87 1.90
CA ARG A 97 11.21 -8.46 1.38
C ARG A 97 10.11 -9.50 1.60
N ARG A 98 10.43 -10.80 1.57
CA ARG A 98 9.44 -11.84 1.89
C ARG A 98 9.05 -11.82 3.36
N LYS A 99 10.02 -11.64 4.26
CA LYS A 99 9.77 -11.51 5.70
C LYS A 99 8.90 -10.29 5.99
N VAL A 100 9.28 -9.13 5.42
CA VAL A 100 8.50 -7.89 5.51
C VAL A 100 7.08 -8.12 4.99
N MET A 101 6.91 -8.70 3.79
CA MET A 101 5.59 -9.00 3.24
C MET A 101 4.74 -9.88 4.16
N SER A 102 5.32 -10.89 4.81
CA SER A 102 4.60 -11.73 5.77
C SER A 102 4.10 -10.91 6.96
N GLY A 103 4.96 -10.06 7.54
CA GLY A 103 4.59 -9.17 8.65
C GLY A 103 3.53 -8.14 8.25
N LEU A 104 3.64 -7.54 7.06
CA LEU A 104 2.66 -6.59 6.54
C LEU A 104 1.29 -7.24 6.34
N LYS A 105 1.24 -8.48 5.82
CA LYS A 105 -0.03 -9.20 5.68
C LYS A 105 -0.74 -9.36 7.01
N GLN A 106 0.00 -9.76 8.05
CA GLN A 106 -0.58 -9.89 9.39
C GLN A 106 -1.09 -8.54 9.90
N CYS A 107 -0.27 -7.48 9.79
CA CYS A 107 -0.68 -6.14 10.22
C CYS A 107 -1.94 -5.67 9.49
N ILE A 108 -2.04 -5.90 8.17
CA ILE A 108 -3.20 -5.50 7.36
C ILE A 108 -4.45 -6.31 7.73
N GLN A 109 -4.31 -7.61 7.99
CA GLN A 109 -5.44 -8.48 8.36
C GLN A 109 -6.05 -8.10 9.71
N GLU A 110 -5.20 -7.70 10.66
CA GLU A 110 -5.62 -7.32 12.02
C GLU A 110 -6.03 -5.84 12.14
N ASN A 111 -5.75 -5.01 11.12
CA ASN A 111 -5.95 -3.57 11.19
C ASN A 111 -7.41 -3.17 10.89
N PRO A 112 -8.10 -2.48 11.82
CA PRO A 112 -9.48 -2.02 11.62
C PRO A 112 -9.68 -1.17 10.37
N ALA A 113 -8.67 -0.42 9.93
CA ALA A 113 -8.74 0.42 8.73
C ALA A 113 -9.01 -0.39 7.45
N PHE A 114 -8.70 -1.69 7.46
CA PHE A 114 -8.88 -2.61 6.33
C PHE A 114 -10.10 -3.53 6.49
N SER A 115 -10.83 -3.44 7.61
CA SER A 115 -12.00 -4.27 7.86
C SER A 115 -13.04 -4.12 6.75
N GLY A 116 -13.50 -5.26 6.20
CA GLY A 116 -14.44 -5.30 5.08
C GLY A 116 -13.87 -4.90 3.71
N LYS A 117 -12.58 -4.54 3.61
CA LYS A 117 -11.95 -4.05 2.35
C LYS A 117 -11.00 -5.06 1.70
N LEU A 118 -10.77 -6.22 2.32
CA LEU A 118 -9.79 -7.22 1.86
C LEU A 118 -10.35 -8.24 0.87
N LEU A 119 -11.67 -8.35 0.77
CA LEU A 119 -12.34 -9.31 -0.10
C LEU A 119 -12.94 -8.58 -1.30
N PHE A 120 -12.65 -9.08 -2.49
CA PHE A 120 -13.36 -8.63 -3.68
C PHE A 120 -14.79 -9.18 -3.65
N PRO A 121 -15.81 -8.36 -3.93
CA PRO A 121 -17.18 -8.83 -3.94
C PRO A 121 -17.38 -9.89 -5.03
N ILE A 122 -18.03 -11.00 -4.68
CA ILE A 122 -18.42 -12.03 -5.64
C ILE A 122 -19.52 -11.42 -6.52
N THR A 123 -19.19 -11.14 -7.77
CA THR A 123 -20.13 -10.67 -8.79
C THR A 123 -20.17 -11.67 -9.93
N SER A 124 -21.32 -11.79 -10.58
CA SER A 124 -21.41 -12.58 -11.81
C SER A 124 -20.53 -11.95 -12.88
N THR A 125 -19.84 -12.80 -13.66
CA THR A 125 -18.99 -12.37 -14.78
C THR A 125 -19.73 -11.35 -15.65
N SER A 126 -19.07 -10.32 -16.18
CA SER A 126 -19.69 -9.29 -17.02
C SER A 126 -20.82 -8.47 -16.37
N CYS A 127 -20.94 -8.44 -15.04
CA CYS A 127 -22.01 -7.71 -14.33
C CYS A 127 -22.24 -6.28 -14.86
N LEU A 128 -21.17 -5.48 -14.97
CA LEU A 128 -21.26 -4.11 -15.47
C LEU A 128 -21.72 -4.06 -16.93
N GLN A 129 -21.21 -4.95 -17.79
CA GLN A 129 -21.62 -5.01 -19.19
C GLN A 129 -23.10 -5.38 -19.32
N ARG A 130 -23.59 -6.33 -18.51
CA ARG A 130 -25.02 -6.67 -18.47
C ARG A 130 -25.86 -5.49 -17.99
N LEU A 131 -25.46 -4.82 -16.92
CA LEU A 131 -26.18 -3.64 -16.41
C LEU A 131 -26.24 -2.52 -17.47
N PHE A 132 -25.14 -2.27 -18.18
CA PHE A 132 -25.09 -1.33 -19.29
C PHE A 132 -26.03 -1.74 -20.43
N MET A 133 -26.05 -3.02 -20.80
CA MET A 133 -26.96 -3.55 -21.83
C MET A 133 -28.42 -3.41 -21.43
N TYR A 134 -28.78 -3.71 -20.18
CA TYR A 134 -30.14 -3.52 -19.67
C TYR A 134 -30.54 -2.05 -19.64
N ALA A 135 -29.67 -1.16 -19.16
CA ALA A 135 -29.93 0.28 -19.16
C ALA A 135 -30.17 0.81 -20.58
N ARG A 136 -29.36 0.36 -21.55
CA ARG A 136 -29.51 0.74 -22.96
C ARG A 136 -30.83 0.22 -23.56
N ALA A 137 -31.20 -1.03 -23.27
CA ALA A 137 -32.46 -1.61 -23.73
C ALA A 137 -33.67 -0.85 -23.14
N ALA A 138 -33.67 -0.57 -21.84
CA ALA A 138 -34.73 0.19 -21.17
C ALA A 138 -34.90 1.62 -21.74
N ALA A 139 -33.79 2.28 -22.11
CA ALA A 139 -33.85 3.60 -22.74
C ALA A 139 -34.49 3.53 -24.14
N SER A 140 -34.18 2.49 -24.93
CA SER A 140 -34.78 2.31 -26.26
C SER A 140 -36.28 1.99 -26.21
N SER A 141 -36.74 1.20 -25.23
CA SER A 141 -38.16 0.89 -25.07
C SER A 141 -38.97 2.09 -24.57
N SER A 142 -38.41 2.89 -23.66
CA SER A 142 -38.98 4.17 -23.21
C SER A 142 -39.16 5.16 -24.35
N ALA A 143 -38.14 5.32 -25.20
CA ALA A 143 -38.22 6.19 -26.38
C ALA A 143 -39.30 5.74 -27.38
N ALA A 144 -39.43 4.43 -27.61
CA ALA A 144 -40.45 3.86 -28.48
C ALA A 144 -41.89 4.05 -27.92
N ALA A 145 -42.07 3.89 -26.60
CA ALA A 145 -43.37 4.11 -25.94
C ALA A 145 -43.81 5.58 -26.03
N ASN A 146 -42.91 6.53 -25.82
CA ASN A 146 -43.20 7.95 -25.94
C ASN A 146 -43.54 8.38 -27.38
N ALA A 147 -42.86 7.82 -28.39
CA ALA A 147 -43.16 8.09 -29.79
C ALA A 147 -44.58 7.60 -30.16
N LYS A 148 -44.97 6.41 -29.68
CA LYS A 148 -46.30 5.84 -29.92
C LYS A 148 -47.42 6.63 -29.22
N ALA A 149 -47.18 7.12 -28.00
CA ALA A 149 -48.13 7.96 -27.27
C ALA A 149 -48.36 9.31 -27.96
N LYS A 150 -47.29 9.95 -28.49
CA LYS A 150 -47.43 11.17 -29.30
C LYS A 150 -48.24 10.92 -30.58
N SER A 151 -48.00 9.80 -31.28
CA SER A 151 -48.76 9.47 -32.49
C SER A 151 -50.25 9.23 -32.26
N MET A 152 -50.63 8.73 -31.08
CA MET A 152 -52.04 8.48 -30.72
C MET A 152 -52.78 9.73 -30.24
N ALA A 153 -52.07 10.78 -29.78
CA ALA A 153 -52.67 12.02 -29.33
C ALA A 153 -53.01 13.01 -30.47
N PHE A 154 -52.65 12.68 -31.71
CA PHE A 154 -52.93 13.46 -32.93
C PHE A 154 -54.01 12.82 -33.83
N LEU A 155 -54.72 11.80 -33.33
CA LEU A 155 -55.94 11.22 -33.92
C LEU A 155 -57.13 11.55 -33.02
#